data_AF-A0A229T068-F1
#
_entry.id   AF-A0A229T068-F1
#
_cell.length_a   1.000
_cell.length_b   1.000
_cell.length_c   1.000
_cell.angle_alpha   90.00
_cell.angle_beta   90.00
_cell.angle_gamma   90.00
#
_symmetry.space_group_name_H-M   'P 1'
#
loop_
_entity.id
_entity.type
_entity.pdbx_description
1 polymer ?
#
loop_
_entity_poly.entity_id
_entity_poly.type
_entity_poly.pdbx_seq_one_letter_code
_entity_poly.pdbx_strand_id
1 'polypeptide(L)'
;MGELDHTFGLVPVSSVPPSDYEYRAVVNLFYPDVTNPSTVVRVWEFLPGIFLEENLDRDLEWVHAVKPGREVAGRGASERETVRISEEAARRFEAIQALRARTEPEGPRYRYYALLSEFHPAVADPACVGRKWDDGNGYVIEEVYSINCEWVRNWGWSERSECVEIDESAGRRFEEIQAERYRGDLPPGGRFGYAAIARPGSRDEVSSLVRWWTGKHGFRREEDFHPRDSRWREGFTLSNIDAGSFFSDARATEISEKEAERLQGVLVARHRPYFEKEARVYEYFAIIGEGRPVEDPLTVIRVWTPPEGEPVEEQYSEEPGVGWVPSDVRSGVAANAVVRIDERRRYQFGVLQYQRDRRRHNWP
;
A
#
# COMPACT_ATOMS: atom_id res chain seq x y z
N MET A 1 -26.93 46.68 2.88
CA MET A 1 -25.79 45.83 3.30
C MET A 1 -26.40 44.58 3.89
N GLY A 2 -26.61 43.55 3.06
CA GLY A 2 -27.14 42.27 3.51
C GLY A 2 -25.98 41.31 3.72
N GLU A 3 -25.86 40.77 4.93
CA GLU A 3 -24.96 39.68 5.25
C GLU A 3 -25.44 38.41 4.52
N LEU A 4 -24.57 37.85 3.69
CA LEU A 4 -24.74 36.50 3.15
C LEU A 4 -24.23 35.53 4.20
N ASP A 5 -25.18 34.95 4.92
CA ASP A 5 -24.98 33.84 5.84
C ASP A 5 -24.66 32.58 5.01
N HIS A 6 -23.38 32.21 4.94
CA HIS A 6 -22.90 31.00 4.29
C HIS A 6 -22.77 29.87 5.32
N THR A 7 -23.91 29.35 5.75
CA THR A 7 -23.97 28.09 6.52
C THR A 7 -23.77 26.92 5.55
N PHE A 8 -22.53 26.45 5.39
CA PHE A 8 -22.24 25.22 4.64
C PHE A 8 -22.50 24.00 5.52
N GLY A 9 -23.62 23.33 5.28
CA GLY A 9 -23.93 22.02 5.87
C GLY A 9 -22.99 20.95 5.31
N LEU A 10 -22.34 20.22 6.22
CA LEU A 10 -21.60 18.99 5.94
C LEU A 10 -22.57 17.95 5.37
N VAL A 11 -22.33 17.50 4.13
CA VAL A 11 -22.97 16.29 3.60
C VAL A 11 -21.91 15.19 3.63
N PRO A 12 -22.01 14.19 4.51
CA PRO A 12 -21.21 12.99 4.40
C PRO A 12 -21.63 12.28 3.11
N VAL A 13 -20.81 12.34 2.08
CA VAL A 13 -21.02 11.55 0.87
C VAL A 13 -20.55 10.15 1.20
N SER A 14 -21.48 9.31 1.63
CA SER A 14 -21.26 7.87 1.66
C SER A 14 -20.92 7.41 0.25
N SER A 15 -19.87 6.61 0.11
CA SER A 15 -19.46 5.84 -1.08
C SER A 15 -20.51 4.79 -1.49
N VAL A 16 -21.75 5.23 -1.67
CA VAL A 16 -22.82 4.39 -2.21
C VAL A 16 -22.58 4.30 -3.71
N PRO A 17 -22.23 3.12 -4.24
CA PRO A 17 -22.11 2.94 -5.68
C PRO A 17 -23.46 3.29 -6.32
N PRO A 18 -23.47 3.77 -7.57
CA PRO A 18 -24.73 4.03 -8.26
C PRO A 18 -25.55 2.73 -8.33
N SER A 19 -26.88 2.80 -8.40
CA SER A 19 -27.73 1.59 -8.27
C SER A 19 -27.56 0.53 -9.38
N ASP A 20 -26.71 0.79 -10.37
CA ASP A 20 -26.50 0.05 -11.61
C ASP A 20 -25.11 -0.60 -11.73
N TYR A 21 -24.54 -1.10 -10.62
CA TYR A 21 -23.36 -1.96 -10.67
C TYR A 21 -23.72 -3.44 -10.86
N GLU A 22 -22.77 -4.20 -11.39
CA GLU A 22 -22.77 -5.67 -11.40
C GLU A 22 -21.66 -6.23 -10.53
N TYR A 23 -21.93 -7.37 -9.89
CA TYR A 23 -20.91 -8.10 -9.16
C TYR A 23 -20.14 -9.05 -10.08
N ARG A 24 -18.82 -9.11 -9.90
CA ARG A 24 -17.97 -10.11 -10.53
C ARG A 24 -17.07 -10.78 -9.50
N ALA A 25 -16.97 -12.09 -9.59
CA ALA A 25 -15.95 -12.88 -8.91
C ALA A 25 -14.63 -12.75 -9.67
N VAL A 26 -13.55 -12.53 -8.94
CA VAL A 26 -12.19 -12.55 -9.50
C VAL A 26 -11.60 -13.93 -9.28
N VAL A 27 -11.40 -14.67 -10.37
CA VAL A 27 -10.76 -15.98 -10.36
C VAL A 27 -9.38 -15.89 -10.99
N ASN A 28 -8.46 -16.73 -10.53
CA ASN A 28 -7.11 -16.84 -11.06
C ASN A 28 -6.58 -18.24 -10.78
N LEU A 29 -5.35 -18.54 -11.19
CA LEU A 29 -4.74 -19.86 -11.01
C LEU A 29 -4.80 -20.39 -9.56
N PHE A 30 -4.75 -19.51 -8.56
CA PHE A 30 -4.83 -19.87 -7.14
C PHE A 30 -6.26 -19.90 -6.59
N TYR A 31 -7.21 -19.28 -7.28
CA TYR A 31 -8.62 -19.21 -6.91
C TYR A 31 -9.50 -19.47 -8.14
N PRO A 32 -9.47 -20.69 -8.72
CA PRO A 32 -10.18 -20.97 -9.97
C PRO A 32 -11.70 -21.10 -9.78
N ASP A 33 -12.17 -21.30 -8.54
CA ASP A 33 -13.57 -21.52 -8.23
C ASP A 33 -14.32 -20.19 -8.05
N VAL A 34 -15.33 -19.95 -8.89
CA VAL A 34 -16.20 -18.76 -8.83
C VAL A 34 -17.00 -18.66 -7.53
N THR A 35 -17.25 -19.80 -6.86
CA THR A 35 -17.92 -19.83 -5.55
C THR A 35 -16.98 -19.50 -4.41
N ASN A 36 -15.67 -19.55 -4.66
CA ASN A 36 -14.61 -19.21 -3.71
C ASN A 36 -13.52 -18.33 -4.35
N PRO A 37 -13.89 -17.15 -4.88
CA PRO A 37 -12.99 -16.33 -5.68
C PRO A 37 -11.89 -15.69 -4.83
N SER A 38 -10.85 -15.14 -5.47
CA SER A 38 -9.78 -14.42 -4.77
C SER A 38 -10.29 -13.12 -4.14
N THR A 39 -11.25 -12.48 -4.79
CA THR A 39 -12.02 -11.35 -4.27
C THR A 39 -13.31 -11.20 -5.07
N VAL A 40 -14.23 -10.40 -4.58
CA VAL A 40 -15.40 -9.94 -5.33
C VAL A 40 -15.22 -8.48 -5.65
N VAL A 41 -15.57 -8.12 -6.88
CA VAL A 41 -15.60 -6.73 -7.34
C VAL A 41 -17.01 -6.31 -7.69
N ARG A 42 -17.31 -5.03 -7.47
CA ARG A 42 -18.45 -4.37 -8.08
C ARG A 42 -17.95 -3.49 -9.22
N VAL A 43 -18.59 -3.64 -10.38
CA VAL A 43 -18.21 -2.97 -11.63
C VAL A 43 -19.42 -2.20 -12.13
N TRP A 44 -19.23 -0.94 -12.51
CA TRP A 44 -20.28 -0.14 -13.13
C TRP A 44 -19.71 0.74 -14.22
N GLU A 45 -20.55 1.04 -15.20
CA GLU A 45 -20.21 2.00 -16.25
C GLU A 45 -20.33 3.40 -15.67
N PHE A 46 -19.20 4.09 -15.60
CA PHE A 46 -19.13 5.41 -15.00
C PHE A 46 -19.29 6.53 -16.03
N LEU A 47 -18.74 6.29 -17.22
CA LEU A 47 -18.92 7.04 -18.46
C LEU A 47 -19.00 6.02 -19.60
N PRO A 48 -19.58 6.36 -20.77
CA PRO A 48 -19.65 5.44 -21.91
C PRO A 48 -18.30 4.79 -22.24
N GLY A 49 -18.21 3.46 -22.09
CA GLY A 49 -17.00 2.67 -22.31
C GLY A 49 -15.95 2.73 -21.19
N ILE A 50 -16.25 3.39 -20.07
CA ILE A 50 -15.38 3.53 -18.91
C ILE A 50 -16.03 2.85 -17.71
N PHE A 51 -15.43 1.74 -17.30
CA PHE A 51 -15.88 0.98 -16.14
C PHE A 51 -15.02 1.31 -14.94
N LEU A 52 -15.67 1.57 -13.80
CA LEU A 52 -15.01 1.60 -12.50
C LEU A 52 -15.15 0.25 -11.83
N GLU A 53 -14.14 -0.11 -11.06
CA GLU A 53 -14.08 -1.34 -10.27
C GLU A 53 -13.76 -0.98 -8.83
N GLU A 54 -14.54 -1.50 -7.89
CA GLU A 54 -14.19 -1.53 -6.48
C GLU A 54 -13.97 -2.98 -6.05
N ASN A 55 -12.89 -3.22 -5.32
CA ASN A 55 -12.60 -4.50 -4.67
C ASN A 55 -13.10 -4.44 -3.24
N LEU A 56 -13.65 -5.56 -2.76
CA LEU A 56 -13.78 -5.77 -1.33
C LEU A 56 -12.39 -6.07 -0.76
N ASP A 57 -11.89 -5.21 0.13
CA ASP A 57 -10.59 -5.38 0.75
C ASP A 57 -10.63 -6.31 1.98
N ARG A 58 -9.51 -6.38 2.70
CA ARG A 58 -9.37 -7.24 3.89
C ARG A 58 -10.14 -6.73 5.10
N ASP A 59 -10.39 -5.42 5.15
CA ASP A 59 -11.15 -4.76 6.20
C ASP A 59 -12.65 -4.74 5.87
N LEU A 60 -13.05 -5.42 4.77
CA LEU A 60 -14.40 -5.50 4.24
C LEU A 60 -14.91 -4.16 3.73
N GLU A 61 -13.98 -3.25 3.41
CA GLU A 61 -14.28 -1.99 2.78
C GLU A 61 -14.27 -2.16 1.26
N TRP A 62 -15.24 -1.56 0.59
CA TRP A 62 -15.18 -1.41 -0.85
C TRP A 62 -14.17 -0.31 -1.18
N VAL A 63 -13.07 -0.69 -1.83
CA VAL A 63 -11.99 0.22 -2.22
C VAL A 63 -11.81 0.25 -3.72
N HIS A 64 -11.65 1.43 -4.29
CA HIS A 64 -11.44 1.57 -5.72
C HIS A 64 -10.16 0.86 -6.16
N ALA A 65 -10.29 0.02 -7.18
CA ALA A 65 -9.15 -0.57 -7.88
C ALA A 65 -8.48 0.54 -8.70
N VAL A 66 -7.29 1.00 -8.31
CA VAL A 66 -6.57 2.08 -9.03
C VAL A 66 -5.93 1.58 -10.34
N LYS A 67 -6.61 0.71 -11.11
CA LYS A 67 -6.13 0.27 -12.44
C LYS A 67 -7.24 0.32 -13.48
N PRO A 68 -7.64 1.51 -13.95
CA PRO A 68 -8.51 1.61 -15.10
C PRO A 68 -7.79 1.03 -16.34
N GLY A 69 -8.29 -0.08 -16.89
CA GLY A 69 -7.99 -0.49 -18.26
C GLY A 69 -6.66 -1.19 -18.56
N ARG A 70 -5.98 -1.79 -17.58
CA ARG A 70 -4.98 -2.83 -17.91
C ARG A 70 -5.72 -4.16 -18.13
N GLU A 71 -5.89 -4.58 -19.39
CA GLU A 71 -5.71 -6.01 -19.68
C GLU A 71 -4.36 -6.37 -19.06
N VAL A 72 -4.35 -7.22 -18.05
CA VAL A 72 -3.13 -7.60 -17.31
C VAL A 72 -2.32 -8.58 -18.18
N ALA A 73 -1.92 -8.13 -19.37
CA ALA A 73 -0.91 -8.78 -20.19
C ALA A 73 0.45 -8.18 -19.79
N GLY A 74 1.02 -8.62 -18.67
CA GLY A 74 2.29 -8.06 -18.21
C GLY A 74 2.83 -8.62 -16.90
N ARG A 75 3.50 -9.77 -17.02
CA ARG A 75 4.48 -10.41 -16.11
C ARG A 75 4.12 -10.45 -14.63
N GLY A 76 3.61 -11.62 -14.20
CA GLY A 76 3.74 -12.13 -12.84
C GLY A 76 2.48 -12.12 -11.98
N ALA A 77 1.48 -11.31 -12.33
CA ALA A 77 0.12 -11.52 -11.83
C ALA A 77 -0.53 -12.61 -12.69
N SER A 78 -0.93 -13.72 -12.07
CA SER A 78 -1.68 -14.81 -12.71
C SER A 78 -2.83 -14.24 -13.55
N GLU A 79 -3.11 -14.88 -14.69
CA GLU A 79 -4.25 -14.57 -15.54
C GLU A 79 -5.49 -14.39 -14.66
N ARG A 80 -5.97 -13.16 -14.58
CA ARG A 80 -7.12 -12.77 -13.78
C ARG A 80 -8.33 -12.82 -14.70
N GLU A 81 -9.23 -13.75 -14.46
CA GLU A 81 -10.54 -13.78 -15.11
C GLU A 81 -11.59 -13.18 -14.15
N THR A 82 -12.52 -12.41 -14.70
CA THR A 82 -13.66 -11.90 -13.94
C THR A 82 -14.93 -12.54 -14.43
N VAL A 83 -15.65 -13.23 -13.54
CA VAL A 83 -16.88 -13.95 -13.88
C VAL A 83 -18.05 -13.24 -13.21
N ARG A 84 -19.11 -12.93 -13.96
CA ARG A 84 -20.30 -12.30 -13.40
C ARG A 84 -20.97 -13.22 -12.36
N ILE A 85 -21.35 -12.66 -11.22
CA ILE A 85 -22.04 -13.38 -10.14
C ILE A 85 -23.33 -12.65 -9.72
N SER A 86 -24.22 -13.36 -9.02
CA SER A 86 -25.40 -12.73 -8.42
C SER A 86 -25.03 -11.88 -7.20
N GLU A 87 -25.87 -10.91 -6.84
CA GLU A 87 -25.72 -10.17 -5.59
C GLU A 87 -25.73 -11.11 -4.38
N GLU A 88 -26.59 -12.13 -4.36
CA GLU A 88 -26.60 -13.13 -3.29
C GLU A 88 -25.24 -13.83 -3.14
N ALA A 89 -24.60 -14.21 -4.25
CA ALA A 89 -23.27 -14.82 -4.21
C ALA A 89 -22.21 -13.85 -3.68
N ALA A 90 -22.27 -12.57 -4.08
CA ALA A 90 -21.39 -11.53 -3.54
C ALA A 90 -21.60 -11.31 -2.04
N ARG A 91 -22.85 -11.25 -1.57
CA ARG A 91 -23.19 -11.12 -0.14
C ARG A 91 -22.73 -12.32 0.67
N ARG A 92 -22.83 -13.53 0.12
CA ARG A 92 -22.26 -14.73 0.76
C ARG A 92 -20.76 -14.61 0.90
N PHE A 93 -20.06 -14.16 -0.14
CA PHE A 93 -18.62 -13.90 -0.05
C PHE A 93 -18.28 -12.83 0.99
N GLU A 94 -18.98 -11.68 1.00
CA GLU A 94 -18.84 -10.64 2.03
C GLU A 94 -19.03 -11.20 3.44
N ALA A 95 -20.09 -11.98 3.66
CA ALA A 95 -20.37 -12.58 4.96
C ALA A 95 -19.28 -13.58 5.39
N ILE A 96 -18.78 -14.38 4.46
CA ILE A 96 -17.66 -15.30 4.69
C ILE A 96 -16.40 -14.50 5.04
N GLN A 97 -16.05 -13.46 4.28
CA GLN A 97 -14.93 -12.57 4.59
C GLN A 97 -15.10 -11.90 5.96
N ALA A 98 -16.32 -11.49 6.30
CA ALA A 98 -16.63 -10.88 7.58
C ALA A 98 -16.55 -11.85 8.75
N LEU A 99 -16.84 -13.12 8.51
CA LEU A 99 -16.58 -14.19 9.46
C LEU A 99 -15.06 -14.42 9.58
N ARG A 100 -14.31 -14.44 8.46
CA ARG A 100 -12.84 -14.54 8.46
C ARG A 100 -12.18 -13.42 9.28
N ALA A 101 -12.67 -12.18 9.16
CA ALA A 101 -12.13 -11.04 9.90
C ALA A 101 -12.41 -11.08 11.42
N ARG A 102 -13.49 -11.77 11.83
CA ARG A 102 -13.95 -11.85 13.23
C ARG A 102 -13.52 -13.10 13.96
N THR A 103 -13.34 -14.19 13.25
CA THR A 103 -12.96 -15.48 13.83
C THR A 103 -11.44 -15.50 13.90
N GLU A 104 -10.87 -14.97 14.98
CA GLU A 104 -9.64 -15.58 15.47
C GLU A 104 -10.06 -17.02 15.87
N PRO A 105 -9.59 -18.08 15.19
CA PRO A 105 -9.83 -19.43 15.70
C PRO A 105 -9.34 -19.51 17.15
N GLU A 106 -9.81 -20.50 17.93
CA GLU A 106 -9.42 -20.77 19.34
C GLU A 106 -7.90 -21.07 19.52
N GLY A 107 -7.03 -20.24 18.97
CA GLY A 107 -5.68 -20.55 18.56
C GLY A 107 -5.67 -21.34 17.24
N PRO A 108 -5.10 -20.83 16.15
CA PRO A 108 -4.86 -21.65 14.96
C PRO A 108 -3.93 -22.81 15.32
N ARG A 109 -4.30 -24.03 14.93
CA ARG A 109 -3.38 -25.18 14.98
C ARG A 109 -2.41 -25.07 13.81
N TYR A 110 -1.24 -24.53 14.09
CA TYR A 110 -0.17 -24.40 13.10
C TYR A 110 0.46 -25.76 12.79
N ARG A 111 0.62 -26.06 11.51
CA ARG A 111 1.55 -27.06 10.99
C ARG A 111 2.83 -26.34 10.59
N TYR A 112 3.97 -26.78 11.11
CA TYR A 112 5.26 -26.15 10.83
C TYR A 112 5.99 -26.92 9.73
N TYR A 113 6.80 -26.21 8.96
CA TYR A 113 7.60 -26.81 7.90
C TYR A 113 8.99 -26.20 7.85
N ALA A 114 9.99 -27.05 7.63
CA ALA A 114 11.31 -26.66 7.21
C ALA A 114 11.32 -26.39 5.69
N LEU A 115 11.76 -25.20 5.31
CA LEU A 115 11.97 -24.78 3.93
C LEU A 115 13.43 -25.03 3.55
N LEU A 116 13.67 -26.02 2.70
CA LEU A 116 15.00 -26.42 2.30
C LEU A 116 15.43 -25.71 1.00
N SER A 117 16.73 -25.47 0.87
CA SER A 117 17.35 -24.93 -0.34
C SER A 117 18.64 -25.68 -0.67
N GLU A 118 19.22 -25.42 -1.83
CA GLU A 118 20.52 -26.00 -2.20
C GLU A 118 21.64 -25.64 -1.21
N PHE A 119 21.55 -24.49 -0.54
CA PHE A 119 22.51 -24.02 0.46
C PHE A 119 22.19 -24.49 1.88
N HIS A 120 20.93 -24.85 2.13
CA HIS A 120 20.42 -25.32 3.41
C HIS A 120 19.52 -26.56 3.21
N PRO A 121 20.11 -27.71 2.83
CA PRO A 121 19.35 -28.90 2.43
C PRO A 121 18.89 -29.75 3.62
N ALA A 122 19.23 -29.39 4.86
CA ALA A 122 18.98 -30.22 6.04
C ALA A 122 17.84 -29.64 6.89
N VAL A 123 16.92 -30.49 7.36
CA VAL A 123 15.82 -30.08 8.26
C VAL A 123 16.32 -29.46 9.57
N ALA A 124 17.52 -29.86 10.04
CA ALA A 124 18.13 -29.31 11.23
C ALA A 124 18.74 -27.90 11.03
N ASP A 125 18.94 -27.49 9.77
CA ASP A 125 19.41 -26.16 9.37
C ASP A 125 18.69 -25.73 8.08
N PRO A 126 17.38 -25.45 8.15
CA PRO A 126 16.63 -25.10 6.96
C PRO A 126 16.94 -23.66 6.54
N ALA A 127 16.71 -23.35 5.25
CA ALA A 127 16.84 -21.98 4.75
C ALA A 127 15.86 -21.05 5.47
N CYS A 128 14.68 -21.58 5.78
CA CYS A 128 13.66 -20.88 6.52
C CYS A 128 12.70 -21.86 7.23
N VAL A 129 11.83 -21.35 8.10
CA VAL A 129 10.70 -22.11 8.63
C VAL A 129 9.42 -21.41 8.21
N GLY A 130 8.49 -22.21 7.72
CA GLY A 130 7.14 -21.77 7.42
C GLY A 130 6.13 -22.40 8.36
N ARG A 131 4.97 -21.77 8.49
CA ARG A 131 3.81 -22.35 9.16
C ARG A 131 2.58 -22.24 8.27
N LYS A 132 1.72 -23.23 8.38
CA LYS A 132 0.44 -23.29 7.69
C LYS A 132 -0.67 -23.57 8.67
N TRP A 133 -1.82 -22.95 8.49
CA TRP A 133 -3.02 -23.32 9.22
C TRP A 133 -4.24 -23.14 8.34
N ASP A 134 -5.28 -23.90 8.63
CA ASP A 134 -6.60 -23.68 8.04
C ASP A 134 -7.25 -22.50 8.77
N ASP A 135 -7.78 -21.53 8.03
CA ASP A 135 -8.49 -20.40 8.60
C ASP A 135 -9.92 -20.74 9.09
N GLY A 136 -10.27 -22.04 9.07
CA GLY A 136 -11.59 -22.57 9.42
C GLY A 136 -12.59 -22.53 8.25
N ASN A 137 -12.20 -21.95 7.11
CA ASN A 137 -13.05 -21.79 5.92
C ASN A 137 -12.46 -22.52 4.71
N GLY A 138 -11.51 -23.45 4.92
CA GLY A 138 -10.88 -24.23 3.86
C GLY A 138 -9.73 -23.51 3.15
N TYR A 139 -9.29 -22.35 3.64
CA TYR A 139 -8.07 -21.71 3.16
C TYR A 139 -6.88 -22.08 4.01
N VAL A 140 -5.80 -22.42 3.32
CA VAL A 140 -4.50 -22.60 3.95
C VAL A 140 -3.79 -21.25 3.94
N ILE A 141 -3.65 -20.64 5.11
CA ILE A 141 -2.79 -19.47 5.28
C ILE A 141 -1.35 -19.96 5.40
N GLU A 142 -0.46 -19.28 4.70
CA GLU A 142 0.95 -19.59 4.61
C GLU A 142 1.77 -18.40 5.13
N GLU A 143 2.60 -18.64 6.14
CA GLU A 143 3.56 -17.67 6.65
C GLU A 143 4.96 -18.26 6.68
N VAL A 144 5.95 -17.38 6.56
CA VAL A 144 7.36 -17.71 6.58
C VAL A 144 8.03 -16.82 7.63
N TYR A 145 8.88 -17.41 8.46
CA TYR A 145 9.61 -16.69 9.50
C TYR A 145 10.80 -15.98 8.88
N SER A 146 10.63 -14.68 8.64
CA SER A 146 11.61 -13.86 7.93
C SER A 146 12.94 -13.76 8.68
N ILE A 147 13.98 -13.35 7.97
CA ILE A 147 15.29 -13.04 8.54
C ILE A 147 15.25 -11.91 9.59
N ASN A 148 14.17 -11.13 9.62
CA ASN A 148 13.90 -10.07 10.60
C ASN A 148 13.16 -10.57 11.84
N CYS A 149 13.04 -11.89 12.00
CA CYS A 149 12.39 -12.52 13.14
C CYS A 149 10.88 -12.22 13.25
N GLU A 150 10.24 -12.01 12.09
CA GLU A 150 8.80 -11.77 11.98
C GLU A 150 8.15 -12.82 11.09
N TRP A 151 6.94 -13.24 11.46
CA TRP A 151 6.09 -14.05 10.59
C TRP A 151 5.51 -13.16 9.49
N VAL A 152 5.87 -13.45 8.24
CA VAL A 152 5.39 -12.70 7.08
C VAL A 152 4.55 -13.62 6.21
N ARG A 153 3.37 -13.14 5.81
CA ARG A 153 2.54 -13.84 4.83
C ARG A 153 3.30 -14.01 3.53
N ASN A 154 3.47 -15.25 3.11
CA ASN A 154 4.19 -15.59 1.88
C ASN A 154 3.33 -16.54 1.06
N TRP A 155 3.02 -16.15 -0.17
CA TRP A 155 2.15 -16.91 -1.04
C TRP A 155 2.98 -17.89 -1.86
N GLY A 156 2.75 -19.20 -1.69
CA GLY A 156 3.24 -20.21 -2.63
C GLY A 156 4.69 -20.64 -2.43
N TRP A 157 5.20 -20.61 -1.20
CA TRP A 157 6.54 -21.17 -0.93
C TRP A 157 6.58 -22.69 -1.11
N SER A 158 5.43 -23.35 -1.01
CA SER A 158 5.31 -24.78 -1.28
C SER A 158 5.54 -25.20 -2.73
N GLU A 159 5.46 -24.27 -3.68
CA GLU A 159 5.72 -24.55 -5.10
C GLU A 159 7.21 -24.37 -5.49
N ARG A 160 7.99 -23.65 -4.67
CA ARG A 160 9.34 -23.21 -5.01
C ARG A 160 10.45 -23.87 -4.19
N SER A 161 10.09 -24.58 -3.14
CA SER A 161 11.05 -25.14 -2.20
C SER A 161 10.61 -26.52 -1.76
N GLU A 162 11.58 -27.39 -1.50
CA GLU A 162 11.30 -28.63 -0.78
C GLU A 162 10.85 -28.28 0.64
N CYS A 163 9.64 -28.72 0.99
CA CYS A 163 9.01 -28.43 2.26
C CYS A 163 8.88 -29.73 3.05
N VAL A 164 9.51 -29.78 4.22
CA VAL A 164 9.40 -30.93 5.11
C VAL A 164 8.61 -30.53 6.34
N GLU A 165 7.51 -31.23 6.63
CA GLU A 165 6.73 -30.98 7.85
C GLU A 165 7.59 -31.28 9.08
N ILE A 166 7.54 -30.38 10.06
CA ILE A 166 8.25 -30.47 11.34
C ILE A 166 7.27 -30.23 12.47
N ASP A 167 7.60 -30.74 13.66
CA ASP A 167 6.81 -30.42 14.84
C ASP A 167 6.99 -28.95 15.28
N GLU A 168 6.06 -28.47 16.10
CA GLU A 168 6.08 -27.09 16.61
C GLU A 168 7.34 -26.79 17.44
N SER A 169 7.91 -27.78 18.14
CA SER A 169 9.12 -27.58 18.93
C SER A 169 10.34 -27.33 18.03
N ALA A 170 10.45 -28.05 16.92
CA ALA A 170 11.46 -27.83 15.89
C ALA A 170 11.28 -26.47 15.21
N GLY A 171 10.03 -26.09 14.90
CA GLY A 171 9.71 -24.76 14.37
C GLY A 171 10.16 -23.63 15.30
N ARG A 172 9.78 -23.69 16.57
CA ARG A 172 10.18 -22.71 17.60
C ARG A 172 11.69 -22.65 17.82
N ARG A 173 12.38 -23.80 17.79
CA ARG A 173 13.84 -23.83 17.89
C ARG A 173 14.51 -23.06 16.75
N PHE A 174 13.97 -23.15 15.54
CA PHE A 174 14.49 -22.37 14.42
C PHE A 174 14.22 -20.87 14.60
N GLU A 175 13.06 -20.48 15.13
CA GLU A 175 12.80 -19.08 15.49
C GLU A 175 13.88 -18.55 16.45
N GLU A 176 14.25 -19.33 17.47
CA GLU A 176 15.34 -18.99 18.41
C GLU A 176 16.71 -18.89 17.71
N ILE A 177 17.05 -19.83 16.83
CA ILE A 177 18.29 -19.82 16.05
C ILE A 177 18.35 -18.61 15.13
N GLN A 178 17.26 -18.28 14.43
CA GLN A 178 17.20 -17.09 13.58
C GLN A 178 17.27 -15.81 14.41
N ALA A 179 16.60 -15.76 15.54
CA ALA A 179 16.71 -14.64 16.48
C ALA A 179 18.14 -14.49 17.01
N GLU A 180 18.85 -15.59 17.27
CA GLU A 180 20.26 -15.56 17.64
C GLU A 180 21.16 -15.10 16.48
N ARG A 181 20.92 -15.58 15.26
CA ARG A 181 21.64 -15.14 14.06
C ARG A 181 21.45 -13.65 13.81
N TYR A 182 20.22 -13.16 13.88
CA TYR A 182 19.89 -11.75 13.75
C TYR A 182 20.53 -10.93 14.87
N ARG A 183 20.41 -11.35 16.14
CA ARG A 183 21.08 -10.69 17.28
C ARG A 183 22.60 -10.66 17.13
N GLY A 184 23.20 -11.73 16.61
CA GLY A 184 24.63 -11.81 16.31
C GLY A 184 25.06 -10.94 15.14
N ASP A 185 24.12 -10.53 14.29
CA ASP A 185 24.34 -9.58 13.19
C ASP A 185 24.13 -8.12 13.62
N LEU A 186 23.50 -7.84 14.76
CA LEU A 186 23.34 -6.49 15.30
C LEU A 186 24.68 -5.88 15.71
N PRO A 187 24.83 -4.54 15.62
CA PRO A 187 26.08 -3.89 15.99
C PRO A 187 26.35 -4.03 17.49
N PRO A 188 27.62 -4.22 17.91
CA PRO A 188 27.98 -4.24 19.32
C PRO A 188 27.49 -2.99 20.06
N GLY A 189 26.76 -3.19 21.15
CA GLY A 189 26.20 -2.10 21.96
C GLY A 189 25.04 -1.35 21.31
N GLY A 190 24.44 -1.89 20.24
CA GLY A 190 23.26 -1.29 19.59
C GLY A 190 23.55 0.04 18.89
N ARG A 191 24.81 0.28 18.50
CA ARG A 191 25.21 1.53 17.84
C ARG A 191 24.98 1.44 16.34
N PHE A 192 24.08 2.26 15.84
CA PHE A 192 23.79 2.38 14.42
C PHE A 192 24.38 3.68 13.84
N GLY A 193 24.75 3.64 12.56
CA GLY A 193 24.84 4.86 11.77
C GLY A 193 23.43 5.27 11.33
N TYR A 194 23.17 6.57 11.21
CA TYR A 194 21.87 7.09 10.81
C TYR A 194 22.02 8.04 9.62
N ALA A 195 21.08 7.97 8.69
CA ALA A 195 21.04 8.85 7.54
C ALA A 195 19.61 9.37 7.29
N ALA A 196 19.50 10.68 7.09
CA ALA A 196 18.28 11.30 6.55
C ALA A 196 18.36 11.32 5.02
N ILE A 197 17.30 10.88 4.36
CA ILE A 197 17.16 10.93 2.91
C ILE A 197 16.31 12.15 2.58
N ALA A 198 16.85 13.06 1.77
CA ALA A 198 16.15 14.27 1.33
C ALA A 198 16.25 14.45 -0.17
N ARG A 199 15.26 15.11 -0.77
CA ARG A 199 15.31 15.55 -2.17
C ARG A 199 16.22 16.79 -2.29
N PRO A 200 16.85 17.03 -3.44
CA PRO A 200 17.63 18.25 -3.65
C PRO A 200 16.78 19.50 -3.43
N GLY A 201 17.37 20.52 -2.82
CA GLY A 201 16.71 21.82 -2.58
C GLY A 201 15.85 21.90 -1.31
N SER A 202 15.62 20.78 -0.62
CA SER A 202 14.81 20.76 0.60
C SER A 202 15.57 20.11 1.75
N ARG A 203 16.34 20.92 2.50
CA ARG A 203 17.14 20.42 3.64
C ARG A 203 16.25 19.95 4.80
N ASP A 204 15.04 20.47 4.89
CA ASP A 204 14.09 20.19 5.98
C ASP A 204 13.04 19.13 5.61
N GLU A 205 12.99 18.70 4.35
CA GLU A 205 12.03 17.71 3.87
C GLU A 205 12.68 16.34 3.73
N VAL A 206 13.02 15.78 4.90
CA VAL A 206 13.42 14.39 5.03
C VAL A 206 12.26 13.51 4.54
N SER A 207 12.48 12.73 3.48
CA SER A 207 11.50 11.81 2.90
C SER A 207 11.58 10.42 3.51
N SER A 208 12.77 10.01 3.95
CA SER A 208 13.01 8.72 4.62
C SER A 208 14.11 8.86 5.66
N LEU A 209 14.10 7.97 6.65
CA LEU A 209 15.12 7.86 7.67
C LEU A 209 15.64 6.42 7.65
N VAL A 210 16.95 6.28 7.53
CA VAL A 210 17.63 4.98 7.47
C VAL A 210 18.57 4.86 8.66
N ARG A 211 18.64 3.66 9.26
CA ARG A 211 19.74 3.28 10.13
C ARG A 211 20.52 2.13 9.51
N TRP A 212 21.82 2.08 9.72
CA TRP A 212 22.69 1.09 9.11
C TRP A 212 23.78 0.64 10.05
N TRP A 213 24.34 -0.54 9.78
CA TRP A 213 25.46 -1.11 10.53
C TRP A 213 26.20 -2.13 9.67
N THR A 214 27.40 -2.52 10.12
CA THR A 214 28.16 -3.61 9.48
C THR A 214 27.93 -4.89 10.29
N GLY A 215 27.34 -5.90 9.66
CA GLY A 215 27.10 -7.20 10.28
C GLY A 215 28.40 -7.98 10.50
N LYS A 216 28.33 -9.11 11.23
CA LYS A 216 29.50 -9.94 11.57
C LYS A 216 30.32 -10.45 10.38
N HIS A 217 29.72 -10.48 9.18
CA HIS A 217 30.35 -10.92 7.94
C HIS A 217 30.90 -9.76 7.09
N GLY A 218 30.90 -8.52 7.60
CA GLY A 218 31.40 -7.35 6.89
C GLY A 218 30.40 -6.72 5.90
N PHE A 219 29.22 -7.32 5.72
CA PHE A 219 28.17 -6.76 4.87
C PHE A 219 27.44 -5.61 5.59
N ARG A 220 27.17 -4.52 4.86
CA ARG A 220 26.30 -3.45 5.35
C ARG A 220 24.86 -3.97 5.41
N ARG A 221 24.25 -3.76 6.56
CA ARG A 221 22.82 -3.94 6.81
C ARG A 221 22.19 -2.57 6.98
N GLU A 222 20.92 -2.45 6.60
CA GLU A 222 20.19 -1.21 6.74
C GLU A 222 18.70 -1.47 7.00
N GLU A 223 18.08 -0.55 7.71
CA GLU A 223 16.66 -0.55 8.00
C GLU A 223 16.07 0.83 7.76
N ASP A 224 14.90 0.86 7.14
CA ASP A 224 14.10 2.06 6.91
C ASP A 224 13.12 2.26 8.06
N PHE A 225 12.95 3.51 8.51
CA PHE A 225 11.93 3.84 9.49
C PHE A 225 10.56 3.95 8.82
N HIS A 226 9.61 3.15 9.25
CA HIS A 226 8.23 3.17 8.79
C HIS A 226 7.36 4.02 9.73
N PRO A 227 6.93 5.22 9.31
CA PRO A 227 6.20 6.13 10.18
C PRO A 227 4.75 5.69 10.46
N ARG A 228 4.24 4.69 9.72
CA ARG A 228 2.88 4.15 9.91
C ARG A 228 2.71 3.39 11.22
N ASP A 229 3.71 2.59 11.55
CA ASP A 229 3.70 1.71 12.72
C ASP A 229 4.82 2.06 13.71
N SER A 230 5.59 3.11 13.42
CA SER A 230 6.73 3.57 14.22
C SER A 230 7.77 2.47 14.44
N ARG A 231 8.06 1.70 13.38
CA ARG A 231 9.02 0.59 13.42
C ARG A 231 10.11 0.74 12.39
N TRP A 232 11.29 0.24 12.73
CA TRP A 232 12.36 0.01 11.76
C TRP A 232 12.11 -1.32 11.06
N ARG A 233 12.30 -1.36 9.74
CA ARG A 233 12.17 -2.59 8.95
C ARG A 233 13.34 -2.69 7.98
N GLU A 234 13.71 -3.90 7.60
CA GLU A 234 14.76 -4.12 6.62
C GLU A 234 14.51 -3.32 5.35
N GLY A 235 15.55 -2.62 4.92
CA GLY A 235 15.52 -1.67 3.83
C GLY A 235 16.66 -1.90 2.85
N PHE A 236 16.56 -1.22 1.71
CA PHE A 236 17.64 -1.16 0.71
C PHE A 236 17.85 0.26 0.19
N THR A 237 17.37 1.28 0.91
CA THR A 237 17.42 2.69 0.49
C THR A 237 18.84 3.20 0.25
N LEU A 238 19.78 3.01 1.18
CA LEU A 238 21.17 3.45 1.00
C LEU A 238 21.86 2.63 -0.09
N SER A 239 21.63 1.32 -0.10
CA SER A 239 22.19 0.44 -1.12
C SER A 239 21.69 0.78 -2.53
N ASN A 240 20.42 1.18 -2.67
CA ASN A 240 19.86 1.65 -3.93
C ASN A 240 20.38 3.03 -4.34
N ILE A 241 20.60 3.94 -3.38
CA ILE A 241 21.23 5.24 -3.64
C ILE A 241 22.66 5.02 -4.16
N ASP A 242 23.45 4.19 -3.48
CA ASP A 242 24.84 3.89 -3.88
C ASP A 242 24.92 3.20 -5.26
N ALA A 243 23.96 2.33 -5.57
CA ALA A 243 23.87 1.66 -6.86
C ALA A 243 23.35 2.57 -7.99
N GLY A 244 22.88 3.78 -7.68
CA GLY A 244 22.20 4.67 -8.64
C GLY A 244 20.87 4.11 -9.15
N SER A 245 20.30 3.11 -8.48
CA SER A 245 19.02 2.48 -8.84
C SER A 245 17.81 3.21 -8.25
N PHE A 246 18.05 4.10 -7.29
CA PHE A 246 17.00 4.94 -6.71
C PHE A 246 16.64 6.05 -7.71
N PHE A 247 15.41 6.02 -8.24
CA PHE A 247 14.88 6.91 -9.30
C PHE A 247 14.74 8.40 -8.91
N SER A 248 15.51 8.89 -7.94
CA SER A 248 15.48 10.29 -7.53
C SER A 248 16.90 10.76 -7.23
N ASP A 249 17.14 12.05 -7.44
CA ASP A 249 18.32 12.78 -6.99
C ASP A 249 18.46 12.83 -5.44
N ALA A 250 17.85 11.90 -4.73
CA ALA A 250 17.88 11.80 -3.28
C ALA A 250 19.31 11.69 -2.78
N ARG A 251 19.59 12.44 -1.71
CA ARG A 251 20.88 12.41 -1.03
C ARG A 251 20.70 11.87 0.37
N ALA A 252 21.54 10.89 0.72
CA ALA A 252 21.72 10.46 2.09
C ALA A 252 22.63 11.46 2.80
N THR A 253 22.15 12.05 3.89
CA THR A 253 22.96 12.89 4.79
C THR A 253 23.08 12.17 6.12
N GLU A 254 24.31 11.88 6.54
CA GLU A 254 24.57 11.25 7.82
C GLU A 254 24.18 12.18 8.97
N ILE A 255 23.53 11.63 9.99
CA ILE A 255 22.98 12.38 11.13
C ILE A 255 23.30 11.66 12.44
N SER A 256 23.21 12.40 13.55
CA SER A 256 23.32 11.81 14.89
C SER A 256 22.07 11.00 15.26
N GLU A 257 22.20 10.03 16.17
CA GLU A 257 21.08 9.27 16.73
C GLU A 257 19.99 10.18 17.33
N LYS A 258 20.38 11.20 18.10
CA LYS A 258 19.46 12.20 18.66
C LYS A 258 18.65 12.93 17.57
N GLU A 259 19.27 13.19 16.42
CA GLU A 259 18.59 13.82 15.28
C GLU A 259 17.67 12.82 14.57
N ALA A 260 18.06 11.55 14.48
CA ALA A 260 17.21 10.48 13.99
C ALA A 260 15.95 10.33 14.84
N GLU A 261 16.06 10.34 16.17
CA GLU A 261 14.91 10.31 17.11
C GLU A 261 13.97 11.50 16.89
N ARG A 262 14.53 12.72 16.73
CA ARG A 262 13.74 13.92 16.41
C ARG A 262 12.99 13.74 15.09
N LEU A 263 13.67 13.25 14.05
CA LEU A 263 13.09 13.04 12.73
C LEU A 263 12.05 11.92 12.70
N GLN A 264 12.17 10.88 13.52
CA GLN A 264 11.10 9.89 13.69
C GLN A 264 9.79 10.56 14.12
N GLY A 265 9.85 11.45 15.12
CA GLY A 265 8.69 12.22 15.56
C GLY A 265 8.10 13.11 14.46
N VAL A 266 8.95 13.77 13.67
CA VAL A 266 8.52 14.57 12.51
C VAL A 266 7.86 13.70 11.44
N LEU A 267 8.45 12.54 11.11
CA LEU A 267 7.91 11.63 10.11
C LEU A 267 6.58 11.01 10.56
N VAL A 268 6.48 10.58 11.82
CA VAL A 268 5.22 10.09 12.42
C VAL A 268 4.18 11.19 12.40
N ALA A 269 4.48 12.40 12.86
CA ALA A 269 3.53 13.51 12.86
C ALA A 269 3.08 13.88 11.43
N ARG A 270 4.02 13.88 10.47
CA ARG A 270 3.71 14.14 9.06
C ARG A 270 2.82 13.06 8.47
N HIS A 271 3.06 11.79 8.79
CA HIS A 271 2.32 10.68 8.21
C HIS A 271 1.06 10.28 8.99
N ARG A 272 0.95 10.63 10.28
CA ARG A 272 -0.20 10.32 11.13
C ARG A 272 -1.52 10.68 10.45
N PRO A 273 -1.67 11.90 9.90
CA PRO A 273 -2.90 12.22 9.21
C PRO A 273 -3.18 11.25 8.05
N TYR A 274 -2.15 10.76 7.34
CA TYR A 274 -2.28 9.87 6.18
C TYR A 274 -2.85 8.49 6.51
N PHE A 275 -2.79 8.07 7.77
CA PHE A 275 -3.27 6.76 8.19
C PHE A 275 -4.55 6.83 9.05
N GLU A 276 -4.90 8.00 9.58
CA GLU A 276 -6.19 8.26 10.23
C GLU A 276 -7.28 8.47 9.17
N LYS A 277 -7.67 7.39 8.47
CA LYS A 277 -8.72 7.36 7.42
C LYS A 277 -10.06 7.95 7.92
N GLU A 278 -10.40 7.74 9.19
CA GLU A 278 -11.73 8.03 9.74
C GLU A 278 -12.06 9.52 9.90
N ALA A 279 -11.10 10.44 9.70
CA ALA A 279 -11.31 11.87 9.91
C ALA A 279 -11.15 12.76 8.66
N ARG A 280 -10.85 12.19 7.49
CA ARG A 280 -10.49 12.98 6.31
C ARG A 280 -11.69 13.34 5.46
N VAL A 281 -12.27 14.51 5.71
CA VAL A 281 -13.18 15.16 4.77
C VAL A 281 -12.35 15.92 3.75
N TYR A 282 -12.26 15.37 2.54
CA TYR A 282 -11.59 16.04 1.42
C TYR A 282 -12.55 16.98 0.69
N GLU A 283 -12.07 18.17 0.38
CA GLU A 283 -12.66 19.05 -0.62
C GLU A 283 -11.87 18.91 -1.92
N TYR A 284 -12.56 18.67 -3.04
CA TYR A 284 -11.91 18.50 -4.33
C TYR A 284 -12.11 19.76 -5.20
N PHE A 285 -11.07 20.12 -5.95
CA PHE A 285 -11.12 21.25 -6.87
C PHE A 285 -10.48 20.88 -8.21
N ALA A 286 -11.12 21.34 -9.29
CA ALA A 286 -10.60 21.34 -10.64
C ALA A 286 -9.90 22.67 -10.90
N ILE A 287 -8.66 22.62 -11.38
CA ILE A 287 -7.92 23.79 -11.86
C ILE A 287 -8.15 23.90 -13.36
N ILE A 288 -8.78 24.97 -13.83
CA ILE A 288 -9.25 25.14 -15.21
C ILE A 288 -8.39 26.20 -15.92
N GLY A 289 -7.92 25.87 -17.11
CA GLY A 289 -7.23 26.83 -17.99
C GLY A 289 -8.21 27.76 -18.70
N GLU A 290 -7.72 28.89 -19.21
CA GLU A 290 -8.56 29.80 -20.00
C GLU A 290 -9.22 29.07 -21.19
N GLY A 291 -10.54 29.23 -21.33
CA GLY A 291 -11.33 28.59 -22.38
C GLY A 291 -11.55 27.08 -22.21
N ARG A 292 -11.08 26.46 -21.13
CA ARG A 292 -11.35 25.03 -20.87
C ARG A 292 -12.64 24.85 -20.06
N PRO A 293 -13.43 23.82 -20.38
CA PRO A 293 -14.57 23.44 -19.53
C PRO A 293 -14.07 22.72 -18.26
N VAL A 294 -14.91 22.65 -17.23
CA VAL A 294 -14.57 21.94 -15.97
C VAL A 294 -14.36 20.44 -16.22
N GLU A 295 -15.00 19.89 -17.25
CA GLU A 295 -14.85 18.51 -17.72
C GLU A 295 -13.45 18.21 -18.27
N ASP A 296 -12.63 19.24 -18.53
CA ASP A 296 -11.25 19.15 -18.98
C ASP A 296 -10.33 20.08 -18.15
N PRO A 297 -10.11 19.76 -16.87
CA PRO A 297 -9.23 20.56 -16.04
C PRO A 297 -7.77 20.34 -16.42
N LEU A 298 -6.93 21.32 -16.11
CA LEU A 298 -5.47 21.20 -16.16
C LEU A 298 -4.97 20.20 -15.12
N THR A 299 -5.54 20.24 -13.92
CA THR A 299 -5.23 19.30 -12.83
C THR A 299 -6.37 19.26 -11.82
N VAL A 300 -6.35 18.26 -10.95
CA VAL A 300 -7.24 18.16 -9.80
C VAL A 300 -6.43 18.22 -8.53
N ILE A 301 -6.88 19.05 -7.61
CA ILE A 301 -6.36 19.12 -6.25
C ILE A 301 -7.40 18.60 -5.26
N ARG A 302 -6.93 18.11 -4.13
CA ARG A 302 -7.75 17.89 -2.94
C ARG A 302 -7.15 18.67 -1.78
N VAL A 303 -8.02 19.21 -0.96
CA VAL A 303 -7.67 19.93 0.25
C VAL A 303 -8.32 19.22 1.42
N TRP A 304 -7.58 19.04 2.50
CA TRP A 304 -8.12 18.55 3.75
C TRP A 304 -7.44 19.29 4.90
N THR A 305 -8.19 19.50 5.98
CA THR A 305 -7.68 20.20 7.16
C THR A 305 -7.46 19.18 8.27
N PRO A 306 -6.20 18.96 8.72
CA PRO A 306 -5.94 18.14 9.91
C PRO A 306 -6.63 18.75 11.14
N PRO A 307 -7.00 17.93 12.16
CA PRO A 307 -7.65 18.42 13.38
C PRO A 307 -6.88 19.56 14.09
N GLU A 308 -5.55 19.60 13.98
CA GLU A 308 -4.69 20.57 14.65
C GLU A 308 -3.70 21.25 13.68
N GLY A 309 -4.11 21.62 12.45
CA GLY A 309 -3.18 22.28 11.54
C GLY A 309 -3.79 23.02 10.35
N GLU A 310 -2.90 23.58 9.54
CA GLU A 310 -3.24 24.31 8.32
C GLU A 310 -3.78 23.36 7.23
N PRO A 311 -4.63 23.86 6.32
CA PRO A 311 -5.10 23.09 5.16
C PRO A 311 -3.93 22.51 4.37
N VAL A 312 -3.97 21.21 4.12
CA VAL A 312 -3.00 20.50 3.28
C VAL A 312 -3.59 20.34 1.90
N GLU A 313 -2.88 20.82 0.89
CA GLU A 313 -3.21 20.67 -0.51
C GLU A 313 -2.37 19.56 -1.16
N GLU A 314 -3.04 18.69 -1.91
CA GLU A 314 -2.41 17.68 -2.71
C GLU A 314 -2.93 17.76 -4.15
N GLN A 315 -2.04 17.62 -5.11
CA GLN A 315 -2.34 17.49 -6.54
C GLN A 315 -2.31 16.03 -6.95
N TYR A 316 -3.22 15.63 -7.84
CA TYR A 316 -3.09 14.35 -8.53
C TYR A 316 -1.98 14.44 -9.59
N SER A 317 -0.92 13.66 -9.43
CA SER A 317 0.24 13.60 -10.32
C SER A 317 0.50 12.17 -10.77
N GLU A 318 1.03 12.00 -11.99
CA GLU A 318 1.53 10.71 -12.48
C GLU A 318 3.04 10.52 -12.25
N GLU A 319 3.77 11.60 -11.95
CA GLU A 319 5.22 11.56 -11.72
C GLU A 319 5.52 11.71 -10.22
N PRO A 320 6.37 10.85 -9.62
CA PRO A 320 7.02 9.63 -10.16
C PRO A 320 6.12 8.38 -10.17
N GLY A 321 4.85 8.51 -9.81
CA GLY A 321 3.84 7.47 -9.89
C GLY A 321 2.44 8.06 -9.72
N VAL A 322 1.42 7.34 -10.20
CA VAL A 322 0.01 7.76 -10.13
C VAL A 322 -0.44 7.90 -8.67
N GLY A 323 -0.68 9.12 -8.22
CA GLY A 323 -1.07 9.38 -6.83
C GLY A 323 -1.29 10.85 -6.49
N TRP A 324 -1.66 11.09 -5.24
CA TRP A 324 -1.75 12.44 -4.66
C TRP A 324 -0.37 12.84 -4.11
N VAL A 325 0.14 13.98 -4.52
CA VAL A 325 1.41 14.55 -4.07
C VAL A 325 1.18 15.94 -3.46
N PRO A 326 1.96 16.36 -2.46
CA PRO A 326 1.87 17.72 -1.94
C PRO A 326 1.92 18.78 -3.05
N SER A 327 1.12 19.83 -2.94
CA SER A 327 1.00 20.89 -3.95
C SER A 327 0.65 22.24 -3.34
N ASP A 328 0.99 23.32 -4.05
CA ASP A 328 0.65 24.70 -3.75
C ASP A 328 -0.04 25.40 -4.94
N VAL A 329 -0.52 24.62 -5.93
CA VAL A 329 -1.06 25.12 -7.21
C VAL A 329 -2.19 26.12 -7.01
N ARG A 330 -3.07 25.91 -6.03
CA ARG A 330 -4.20 26.84 -5.77
C ARG A 330 -3.73 28.26 -5.44
N SER A 331 -2.57 28.41 -4.80
CA SER A 331 -2.04 29.72 -4.42
C SER A 331 -1.54 30.53 -5.63
N GLY A 332 -1.17 29.84 -6.72
CA GLY A 332 -0.61 30.45 -7.92
C GLY A 332 -1.61 30.71 -9.05
N VAL A 333 -2.89 30.33 -8.89
CA VAL A 333 -3.92 30.49 -9.93
C VAL A 333 -4.97 31.52 -9.53
N ALA A 334 -5.56 32.18 -10.53
CA ALA A 334 -6.65 33.11 -10.31
C ALA A 334 -7.86 32.38 -9.70
N ALA A 335 -8.60 33.02 -8.78
CA ALA A 335 -9.70 32.37 -8.07
C ALA A 335 -10.80 31.81 -8.99
N ASN A 336 -11.02 32.43 -10.15
CA ASN A 336 -11.98 31.95 -11.16
C ASN A 336 -11.50 30.70 -11.93
N ALA A 337 -10.22 30.33 -11.81
CA ALA A 337 -9.66 29.10 -12.37
C ALA A 337 -9.82 27.91 -11.42
N VAL A 338 -10.34 28.10 -10.20
CA VAL A 338 -10.52 27.04 -9.21
C VAL A 338 -12.00 26.74 -9.05
N VAL A 339 -12.44 25.58 -9.52
CA VAL A 339 -13.83 25.16 -9.43
C VAL A 339 -13.94 23.99 -8.46
N ARG A 340 -14.76 24.15 -7.41
CA ARG A 340 -15.07 23.05 -6.50
C ARG A 340 -15.80 21.95 -7.26
N ILE A 341 -15.37 20.71 -7.05
CA ILE A 341 -15.97 19.53 -7.65
C ILE A 341 -16.34 18.54 -6.55
N ASP A 342 -17.31 17.68 -6.84
CA ASP A 342 -17.60 16.56 -5.96
C ASP A 342 -16.60 15.41 -6.18
N GLU A 343 -16.63 14.43 -5.28
CA GLU A 343 -15.76 13.27 -5.37
C GLU A 343 -16.00 12.47 -6.67
N ARG A 344 -17.25 12.43 -7.15
CA ARG A 344 -17.60 11.80 -8.42
C ARG A 344 -16.83 12.43 -9.58
N ARG A 345 -16.88 13.75 -9.74
CA ARG A 345 -16.12 14.46 -10.78
C ARG A 345 -14.61 14.28 -10.60
N ARG A 346 -14.10 14.27 -9.37
CA ARG A 346 -12.68 13.95 -9.13
C ARG A 346 -12.30 12.58 -9.71
N TYR A 347 -13.13 11.54 -9.52
CA TYR A 347 -12.88 10.24 -10.13
C TYR A 347 -12.92 10.28 -11.66
N GLN A 348 -13.84 11.05 -12.27
CA GLN A 348 -13.88 11.25 -13.73
C GLN A 348 -12.57 11.78 -14.25
N PHE A 349 -12.00 12.78 -13.58
CA PHE A 349 -10.72 13.34 -13.98
C PHE A 349 -9.55 12.39 -13.81
N GLY A 350 -9.47 11.65 -12.71
CA GLY A 350 -8.42 10.64 -12.52
C GLY A 350 -8.39 9.62 -13.67
N VAL A 351 -9.57 9.17 -14.13
CA VAL A 351 -9.67 8.25 -15.27
C VAL A 351 -9.33 8.91 -16.60
N LEU A 352 -9.84 10.12 -16.85
CA LEU A 352 -9.58 10.85 -18.09
C LEU A 352 -8.09 11.25 -18.23
N GLN A 353 -7.46 11.67 -17.13
CA GLN A 353 -6.04 11.99 -17.07
C GLN A 353 -5.21 10.75 -17.42
N TYR A 354 -5.47 9.63 -16.75
CA TYR A 354 -4.83 8.36 -17.04
C TYR A 354 -4.96 7.94 -18.52
N GLN A 355 -6.14 8.11 -19.13
CA GLN A 355 -6.35 7.81 -20.54
C GLN A 355 -5.57 8.74 -21.47
N ARG A 356 -5.51 10.05 -21.17
CA ARG A 356 -4.74 11.02 -21.95
C ARG A 356 -3.26 10.69 -21.91
N ASP A 357 -2.74 10.37 -20.74
CA ASP A 357 -1.34 10.06 -20.57
C ASP A 357 -0.98 8.71 -21.20
N ARG A 358 -1.85 7.69 -21.13
CA ARG A 358 -1.67 6.46 -21.92
C ARG A 358 -1.60 6.73 -23.44
N ARG A 359 -2.42 7.65 -23.97
CA ARG A 359 -2.33 8.06 -25.38
C ARG A 359 -1.03 8.80 -25.69
N ARG A 360 -0.50 9.59 -24.74
CA ARG A 360 0.78 10.29 -24.87
C ARG A 360 1.99 9.36 -24.82
N HIS A 361 1.91 8.23 -24.12
CA HIS A 361 3.02 7.28 -24.00
C HIS A 361 3.01 6.18 -25.06
N ASN A 362 1.87 5.92 -25.70
CA ASN A 362 1.77 5.08 -26.91
C ASN A 362 2.20 5.86 -28.16
N TRP A 363 3.46 6.33 -28.21
CA TRP A 363 4.09 6.70 -29.47
C TRP A 363 4.32 5.42 -30.31
N PRO A 364 4.16 5.51 -31.64
CA PRO A 364 4.14 4.36 -32.55
C PRO A 364 5.39 3.48 -32.52
#